data_AF-A0A354GRR3-F1
#
_entry.id   AF-A0A354GRR3-F1
#
_cell.length_a   1.000
_cell.length_b   1.000
_cell.length_c   1.000
_cell.angle_alpha   90.00
_cell.angle_beta   90.00
_cell.angle_gamma   90.00
#
_symmetry.space_group_name_H-M   'P 1'
#
loop_
_entity.id
_entity.type
_entity.pdbx_description
1 polymer ?
#
loop_
_entity_poly.entity_id
_entity_poly.type
_entity_poly.pdbx_seq_one_letter_code
_entity_poly.pdbx_strand_id
1 'polypeptide(L)' 'MSITIEMSAPEIAALKQLTRLDNDAEAVITAAREFLRLSRLRELKVASGNVEFEANWQELETLELNDSAFPR' A
#
# COMPACT_ATOMS: atom_id res chain seq x y z
N MET A 1 15.47 15.71 -7.08
CA MET A 1 14.24 16.16 -7.76
C MET A 1 13.45 16.95 -6.73
N SER A 2 13.28 18.26 -6.92
CA SER A 2 12.58 19.14 -5.97
C SER A 2 11.26 19.61 -6.57
N ILE A 3 10.19 19.57 -5.77
CA ILE A 3 8.87 20.07 -6.15
C ILE A 3 8.55 21.20 -5.17
N THR A 4 8.20 22.37 -5.71
CA THR A 4 7.75 23.51 -4.91
C THR A 4 6.23 23.49 -4.86
N ILE A 5 5.67 23.55 -3.65
CA ILE A 5 4.22 23.57 -3.42
C ILE A 5 3.92 24.83 -2.64
N GLU A 6 3.02 25.66 -3.16
CA GLU A 6 2.52 26.81 -2.44
C GLU A 6 1.36 26.38 -1.55
N MET A 7 1.45 26.71 -0.26
CA MET A 7 0.43 26.41 0.73
C MET A 7 0.18 27.64 1.59
N SER A 8 -1.07 27.87 1.96
CA SER A 8 -1.45 28.92 2.88
C SER A 8 -1.05 28.56 4.33
N ALA A 9 -0.83 29.58 5.16
CA ALA A 9 -0.55 29.40 6.58
C ALA A 9 -1.57 28.52 7.33
N PRO A 10 -2.90 28.64 7.12
CA PRO A 10 -3.86 27.75 7.78
C PRO A 10 -3.76 26.30 7.32
N GLU A 11 -3.41 26.04 6.05
CA GLU A 11 -3.21 24.66 5.57
C GLU A 11 -2.00 24.00 6.23
N ILE A 12 -0.89 24.74 6.35
CA ILE A 12 0.31 24.24 7.06
C ILE A 12 -0.02 24.01 8.54
N ALA A 13 -0.73 24.94 9.19
CA ALA A 13 -1.14 24.78 10.59
C ALA A 13 -2.01 23.54 10.80
N ALA A 14 -2.95 23.25 9.89
CA ALA A 14 -3.77 22.05 9.94
C ALA A 14 -2.93 20.78 9.80
N LEU A 15 -1.96 20.76 8.88
CA LEU A 15 -1.05 19.61 8.74
C LEU A 15 -0.22 19.39 10.01
N LYS A 16 0.32 20.45 10.60
CA LYS A 16 1.07 20.36 11.87
C LYS A 16 0.23 19.81 13.01
N GLN A 17 -1.03 20.20 13.10
CA GLN A 17 -1.96 19.63 14.09
C GLN A 17 -2.23 18.14 13.84
N LEU A 18 -2.44 17.75 12.58
CA LEU A 18 -2.71 16.36 12.19
C LEU A 18 -1.50 15.46 12.43
N THR A 19 -0.29 15.93 12.10
CA THR A 19 0.94 15.15 12.24
C THR A 19 1.59 15.30 13.60
N ARG A 20 1.17 16.30 14.41
CA ARG A 20 1.81 16.70 15.68
C ARG A 20 3.29 17.05 15.51
N LEU A 21 3.62 17.71 14.40
CA LEU A 21 4.98 18.12 14.06
C LEU A 21 5.07 19.64 14.00
N ASP A 22 6.14 20.19 14.58
CA ASP A 22 6.37 21.64 14.58
C ASP A 22 7.14 22.13 13.35
N ASN A 23 7.79 21.22 12.60
CA ASN A 23 8.47 21.55 11.36
C ASN A 23 7.50 21.47 10.18
N ASP A 24 7.38 22.56 9.43
CA ASP A 24 6.43 22.67 8.32
C ASP A 24 6.72 21.66 7.20
N ALA A 25 7.98 21.55 6.77
CA ALA A 25 8.37 20.63 5.71
C ALA A 25 8.17 19.16 6.12
N GLU A 26 8.50 18.82 7.36
CA GLU A 26 8.32 17.48 7.90
C GLU A 26 6.84 17.11 8.06
N ALA A 27 6.00 18.05 8.50
CA ALA A 27 4.55 17.88 8.56
C ALA A 27 3.96 17.60 7.17
N VAL A 28 4.36 18.38 6.16
CA VAL A 28 3.92 18.20 4.76
C VAL A 28 4.34 16.84 4.22
N ILE A 29 5.61 16.47 4.37
CA ILE A 29 6.14 15.18 3.88
C ILE A 29 5.42 14.00 4.56
N THR A 30 5.21 14.09 5.87
CA THR A 30 4.55 13.03 6.65
C THR A 30 3.09 12.88 6.23
N ALA A 31 2.35 13.98 6.12
CA ALA A 31 0.96 13.97 5.67
C ALA A 31 0.82 13.41 4.25
N ALA A 32 1.70 13.80 3.32
CA ALA A 32 1.70 13.28 1.96
C ALA A 32 1.96 11.77 1.90
N ARG A 33 2.91 11.26 2.69
CA ARG A 33 3.18 9.82 2.78
C ARG A 33 1.99 9.04 3.30
N GLU A 34 1.35 9.53 4.36
CA GLU A 34 0.16 8.89 4.93
C GLU A 34 -1.02 8.91 3.95
N PHE A 35 -1.22 10.00 3.23
CA PHE A 35 -2.24 10.09 2.17
C PHE A 35 -2.01 9.02 1.09
N LEU A 36 -0.78 8.87 0.60
CA LEU A 36 -0.44 7.85 -0.40
C LEU A 36 -0.65 6.44 0.13
N ARG A 37 -0.25 6.18 1.38
CA ARG A 37 -0.46 4.88 2.05
C ARG A 37 -1.94 4.53 2.14
N LEU A 38 -2.78 5.47 2.60
CA LEU A 38 -4.22 5.26 2.73
C LEU A 38 -4.93 5.12 1.37
N SER A 39 -4.50 5.87 0.37
CA SER A 39 -5.03 5.77 -0.99
C SER A 39 -4.78 4.39 -1.58
N ARG A 40 -3.54 3.88 -1.48
CA ARG A 40 -3.19 2.53 -1.91
C ARG A 40 -3.95 1.44 -1.14
N LEU A 41 -4.12 1.61 0.17
CA LEU A 41 -4.92 0.67 0.97
C LEU A 41 -6.38 0.65 0.52
N ARG A 42 -6.94 1.80 0.13
CA ARG A 42 -8.30 1.88 -0.41
C ARG A 42 -8.41 1.18 -1.77
N GLU A 43 -7.44 1.39 -2.66
CA GLU A 43 -7.36 0.69 -3.95
C GLU A 43 -7.27 -0.83 -3.74
N LEU A 44 -6.39 -1.28 -2.84
CA LEU A 44 -6.27 -2.70 -2.48
C LEU A 44 -7.57 -3.26 -1.91
N LYS A 45 -8.27 -2.49 -1.05
CA LYS A 45 -9.56 -2.91 -0.52
C LYS A 45 -10.62 -3.05 -1.61
N VAL A 46 -10.63 -2.16 -2.60
CA VAL A 46 -11.53 -2.25 -3.76
C VAL A 46 -11.17 -3.47 -4.64
N ALA A 47 -9.88 -3.79 -4.77
CA ALA A 47 -9.43 -4.99 -5.47
C ALA A 47 -9.67 -6.28 -4.66
N SER A 48 -9.77 -6.21 -3.33
CA SER A 48 -10.04 -7.38 -2.49
C SER A 48 -11.42 -7.97 -2.80
N GLY A 49 -11.45 -9.26 -3.15
CA GLY A 49 -12.65 -9.96 -3.62
C GLY A 49 -12.82 -9.99 -5.15
N ASN A 50 -12.07 -9.19 -5.90
CA ASN A 50 -11.97 -9.25 -7.37
C ASN A 50 -10.71 -10.00 -7.82
N VAL A 51 -10.11 -10.78 -6.92
CA VAL A 51 -8.96 -11.62 -7.26
C VAL A 51 -9.51 -12.91 -7.84
N GLU A 52 -9.43 -13.06 -9.16
CA GLU A 52 -9.70 -14.33 -9.82
C GLU A 52 -8.57 -15.30 -9.45
N PHE A 53 -8.92 -16.32 -8.66
CA PHE A 53 -8.03 -17.44 -8.41
C PHE A 53 -8.27 -18.48 -9.49
N GLU A 54 -7.19 -18.91 -10.15
CA GLU A 54 -7.26 -20.14 -10.93
C GLU A 54 -7.55 -21.31 -9.97
N ALA A 55 -8.64 -22.03 -10.21
CA ALA A 55 -9.00 -23.23 -9.46
C ALA A 55 -8.19 -24.45 -9.95
N ASN A 56 -6.87 -24.31 -10.00
CA ASN A 56 -5.91 -25.33 -10.49
C ASN A 56 -5.24 -26.10 -9.34
N TRP A 57 -5.77 -26.03 -8.12
CA TRP A 57 -5.17 -26.65 -6.94
C TRP A 57 -5.05 -28.17 -7.07
N GLN A 58 -6.00 -28.84 -7.74
CA GLN A 58 -5.93 -30.29 -7.97
C GLN A 58 -4.79 -30.66 -8.93
N GLU A 59 -4.53 -29.82 -9.93
CA GLU A 59 -3.47 -30.05 -10.91
C GLU A 59 -2.09 -29.83 -10.27
N LEU A 60 -1.98 -28.79 -9.43
CA LEU A 60 -0.80 -28.55 -8.59
C LEU A 60 -0.55 -29.68 -7.59
N GLU A 61 -1.57 -30.16 -6.89
CA GLU A 61 -1.46 -31.29 -5.96
C GLU A 61 -1.03 -32.57 -6.68
N THR A 62 -1.58 -32.82 -7.88
CA THR A 62 -1.20 -33.98 -8.70
C THR A 62 0.26 -33.90 -9.15
N LEU A 63 0.75 -32.70 -9.51
CA LEU A 63 2.16 -32.49 -9.87
C LEU A 63 3.09 -32.71 -8.67
N GLU A 64 2.77 -32.17 -7.49
CA GLU A 64 3.57 -32.36 -6.27
C GLU A 64 3.63 -33.84 -5.83
N LEU A 65 2.50 -34.55 -5.92
CA LEU A 65 2.41 -35.97 -5.56
C LEU A 65 3.09 -36.89 -6.60
N ASN A 66 3.12 -36.50 -7.87
CA ASN A 66 3.83 -37.26 -8.91
C ASN A 66 5.34 -37.07 -8.87
N ASP A 67 5.82 -35.89 -8.44
CA ASP A 67 7.26 -35.60 -8.30
C ASP A 67 7.86 -36.19 -7.00
N SER A 68 7.00 -36.69 -6.10
CA SER A 68 7.39 -37.35 -4.85
C SER A 68 7.41 -38.89 -4.94
N ALA A 69 7.42 -39.46 -6.16
CA ALA A 69 7.81 -40.85 -6.38
C ALA A 69 9.30 -41.03 -6.00
N PHE A 70 9.57 -41.23 -4.71
CA PHE A 70 10.87 -41.65 -4.18
C PHE A 70 11.38 -42.83 -5.00
N PRO A 71 12.61 -42.76 -5.56
CA PRO A 71 13.17 -43.89 -6.28
C PRO A 71 13.34 -45.07 -5.30
N ARG A 72 12.79 -46.23 -5.67
CA ARG A 72 12.92 -47.49 -4.93
C ARG A 72 14.34 -48.02 -4.94
#